data_AF-A0A1H5BYY9-F1
#
_entry.id   AF-A0A1H5BYY9-F1
#
_cell.length_a   1.000
_cell.length_b   1.000
_cell.length_c   1.000
_cell.angle_alpha   90.00
_cell.angle_beta   90.00
_cell.angle_gamma   90.00
#
_symmetry.space_group_name_H-M   'P 1'
#
loop_
_entity.id
_entity.type
_entity.pdbx_description
1 polymer ?
#
loop_
_entity_poly.entity_id
_entity_poly.type
_entity_poly.pdbx_seq_one_letter_code
_entity_poly.pdbx_strand_id
1 'polypeptide(L)'
;MQRFLKPVIALLLGLLPFFLFIGSTSTLMVNGETVSDSRFNPGGIVLALIGIALAVAVIAEKGPGQIARKLLAALAVLVCVLQLASSADLLRIDPLDWVIPDRDLPVTEYSGLAEADRIYLVPETEANYRSTLAHRKAEIISSARLHNAYAAKCHGGRSRVDLARAEVMPDIFDAELQSAIADGVARRSVEEPQDCSRRQSIGIMVALADETNRSMDMLDRLTEEFRSFSASGPTP
;
A
#
# COMPACT_ATOMS: atom_id res chain seq x y z
N MET A 1 -28.25 31.03 10.80
CA MET A 1 -27.83 29.61 10.88
C MET A 1 -28.88 28.62 10.35
N GLN A 2 -30.18 28.77 10.66
CA GLN A 2 -31.25 27.83 10.24
C GLN A 2 -31.34 27.56 8.72
N ARG A 3 -30.94 28.50 7.86
CA ARG A 3 -30.99 28.35 6.38
C ARG A 3 -30.11 27.21 5.85
N PHE A 4 -29.03 26.84 6.55
CA PHE A 4 -28.13 25.77 6.13
C PHE A 4 -28.36 24.45 6.88
N LEU A 5 -29.29 24.41 7.84
CA LEU A 5 -29.47 23.24 8.69
C LEU A 5 -29.88 22.00 7.88
N LYS A 6 -30.86 22.13 6.99
CA LYS A 6 -31.32 21.02 6.12
C LYS A 6 -30.19 20.43 5.26
N PRO A 7 -29.44 21.22 4.46
CA PRO A 7 -28.36 20.66 3.65
C PRO A 7 -27.20 20.11 4.49
N VAL A 8 -26.90 20.68 5.66
CA VAL A 8 -25.91 20.11 6.59
C VAL A 8 -26.37 18.76 7.13
N ILE A 9 -27.63 18.64 7.54
CA ILE A 9 -28.20 17.35 7.98
C ILE A 9 -28.13 16.32 6.86
N ALA A 10 -28.52 16.69 5.64
CA ALA A 10 -28.45 15.79 4.48
C ALA A 10 -27.00 15.31 4.24
N LEU A 11 -26.03 16.21 4.35
CA LEU A 11 -24.61 15.88 4.20
C LEU A 11 -24.12 14.95 5.31
N LEU A 12 -24.53 15.19 6.56
CA LEU A 12 -24.23 14.29 7.68
C LEU A 12 -24.84 12.90 7.49
N LEU A 13 -26.10 12.82 7.02
CA LEU A 13 -26.74 11.54 6.71
C LEU A 13 -26.02 10.77 5.60
N GLY A 14 -25.44 11.46 4.62
CA GLY A 14 -24.62 10.86 3.59
C GLY A 14 -23.23 10.41 4.08
N LEU A 15 -22.63 11.11 5.06
CA LEU A 15 -21.29 10.79 5.56
C LEU A 15 -21.27 9.74 6.67
N LEU A 16 -22.24 9.79 7.57
CA LEU A 16 -22.27 8.99 8.79
C LEU A 16 -22.19 7.47 8.56
N PRO A 17 -22.84 6.88 7.54
CA PRO A 17 -22.78 5.43 7.37
C PRO A 17 -21.49 4.91 6.74
N PHE A 18 -20.58 5.79 6.28
CA PHE A 18 -19.20 5.38 6.01
C PHE A 18 -18.42 5.03 7.28
N PHE A 19 -18.79 5.64 8.41
CA PHE A 19 -18.17 5.38 9.72
C PHE A 19 -18.95 4.38 10.55
N LEU A 20 -20.28 4.37 10.39
CA LEU A 20 -21.18 3.47 11.10
C LEU A 20 -21.72 2.42 10.13
N PHE A 21 -21.04 1.28 10.06
CA PHE A 21 -21.51 0.14 9.29
C PHE A 21 -22.67 -0.55 10.05
N ILE A 22 -23.88 -0.46 9.50
CA ILE A 22 -25.08 -1.12 10.01
C ILE A 22 -25.57 -2.10 8.95
N GLY A 23 -24.91 -3.26 8.88
CA GLY A 23 -25.17 -4.23 7.83
C GLY A 23 -24.57 -5.59 8.06
N SER A 24 -24.48 -6.35 6.98
CA SER A 24 -23.94 -7.72 6.97
C SER A 24 -22.74 -7.81 6.05
N THR A 25 -21.74 -8.56 6.48
CA THR A 25 -20.60 -8.95 5.63
C THR A 25 -20.68 -10.44 5.34
N SER A 26 -20.58 -10.81 4.07
CA SER A 26 -20.64 -12.19 3.60
C SER A 26 -19.33 -12.54 2.92
N THR A 27 -18.55 -13.42 3.54
CA THR A 27 -17.30 -13.94 2.98
C THR A 27 -17.52 -15.36 2.47
N LEU A 28 -17.39 -15.59 1.17
CA LEU A 28 -17.38 -16.92 0.58
C LEU A 28 -15.94 -17.42 0.49
N MET A 29 -15.65 -18.54 1.15
CA MET A 29 -14.36 -19.20 1.08
C MET A 29 -14.45 -20.50 0.28
N VAL A 30 -13.51 -20.73 -0.63
CA VAL A 30 -13.34 -21.99 -1.37
C VAL A 30 -11.91 -22.47 -1.11
N ASN A 31 -11.74 -23.69 -0.59
CA ASN A 31 -10.43 -24.25 -0.23
C ASN A 31 -9.61 -23.38 0.74
N GLY A 32 -10.28 -22.66 1.64
CA GLY A 32 -9.63 -21.76 2.60
C GLY A 32 -9.21 -20.41 2.00
N GLU A 33 -9.58 -20.13 0.75
CA GLU A 33 -9.31 -18.87 0.07
C GLU A 33 -10.61 -18.06 -0.10
N THR A 34 -10.58 -16.77 0.24
CA THR A 34 -11.73 -15.88 0.10
C THR A 34 -11.90 -15.51 -1.36
N VAL A 35 -12.93 -16.06 -2.02
CA VAL A 35 -13.23 -15.80 -3.44
C VAL A 35 -14.27 -14.70 -3.63
N SER A 36 -15.03 -14.38 -2.60
CA SER A 36 -16.01 -13.30 -2.61
C SER A 36 -16.13 -12.72 -1.20
N ASP A 37 -16.05 -11.40 -1.08
CA ASP A 37 -16.28 -10.67 0.16
C ASP A 37 -17.25 -9.53 -0.14
N SER A 38 -18.53 -9.75 0.19
CA SER A 38 -19.58 -8.77 -0.05
C SER A 38 -20.00 -8.04 1.22
N ARG A 39 -20.13 -6.72 1.14
CA ARG A 39 -20.56 -5.87 2.27
C ARG A 39 -21.82 -5.10 1.91
N PHE A 40 -22.93 -5.48 2.52
CA PHE A 40 -24.21 -4.81 2.31
C PHE A 40 -24.60 -3.99 3.54
N ASN A 41 -24.77 -2.67 3.38
CA ASN A 41 -25.14 -1.73 4.45
C ASN A 41 -26.57 -1.18 4.24
N PRO A 42 -27.63 -1.94 4.61
CA PRO A 42 -29.00 -1.48 4.44
C PRO A 42 -29.30 -0.19 5.22
N GLY A 43 -28.65 0.01 6.37
CA GLY A 43 -28.78 1.25 7.14
C GLY A 43 -28.26 2.47 6.35
N GLY A 44 -27.10 2.32 5.70
CA GLY A 44 -26.53 3.34 4.83
C GLY A 44 -27.43 3.69 3.64
N ILE A 45 -28.10 2.70 3.05
CA ILE A 45 -29.07 2.92 1.96
C ILE A 45 -30.23 3.80 2.43
N VAL A 46 -30.85 3.45 3.57
CA VAL A 46 -31.99 4.20 4.11
C VAL A 46 -31.61 5.64 4.42
N LEU A 47 -30.47 5.85 5.09
CA LEU A 47 -30.00 7.18 5.46
C LEU A 47 -29.67 8.03 4.22
N ALA A 48 -29.05 7.44 3.19
CA ALA A 48 -28.74 8.13 1.95
C ALA A 48 -30.00 8.54 1.18
N LEU A 49 -31.03 7.69 1.12
CA LEU A 49 -32.32 8.05 0.49
C LEU A 49 -33.00 9.22 1.20
N ILE A 50 -32.99 9.24 2.54
CA ILE A 50 -33.50 10.37 3.33
C ILE A 50 -32.69 11.64 3.04
N GLY A 51 -31.35 11.53 3.03
CA GLY A 51 -30.45 12.64 2.71
C GLY A 51 -30.71 13.25 1.33
N ILE A 52 -30.88 12.40 0.31
CA ILE A 52 -31.23 12.83 -1.06
C ILE A 52 -32.57 13.56 -1.07
N ALA A 53 -33.61 12.99 -0.46
CA ALA A 53 -34.93 13.61 -0.44
C ALA A 53 -34.88 15.01 0.20
N LEU A 54 -34.17 15.17 1.32
CA LEU A 54 -33.98 16.46 1.98
C LEU A 54 -33.21 17.46 1.10
N ALA A 55 -32.12 17.02 0.47
CA ALA A 55 -31.29 17.88 -0.36
C ALA A 55 -32.00 18.32 -1.66
N VAL A 56 -32.72 17.41 -2.32
CA VAL A 56 -33.54 17.71 -3.50
C VAL A 56 -34.64 18.70 -3.16
N ALA A 57 -35.32 18.53 -2.00
CA ALA A 57 -36.31 19.50 -1.54
C ALA A 57 -35.72 20.91 -1.38
N VAL A 58 -34.49 21.03 -0.88
CA VAL A 58 -33.76 22.30 -0.77
C VAL A 58 -33.40 22.90 -2.13
N ILE A 59 -33.00 22.07 -3.10
CA ILE A 59 -32.68 22.52 -4.46
C ILE A 59 -33.93 23.04 -5.19
N ALA A 60 -35.07 22.36 -4.99
CA ALA A 60 -36.35 22.67 -5.61
C ALA A 60 -36.98 23.98 -5.10
N GLU A 61 -36.63 24.44 -3.89
CA GLU A 61 -37.10 25.73 -3.36
C GLU A 61 -36.69 26.89 -4.29
N LYS A 62 -37.67 27.70 -4.69
CA LYS A 62 -37.45 28.90 -5.53
C LYS A 62 -37.28 30.12 -4.64
N GLY A 63 -36.18 30.85 -4.80
CA GLY A 63 -35.96 32.10 -4.08
C GLY A 63 -34.62 32.76 -4.43
N PRO A 64 -34.55 34.11 -4.48
CA PRO A 64 -33.31 34.83 -4.75
C PRO A 64 -32.30 34.65 -3.60
N GLY A 65 -31.00 34.69 -3.92
CA GLY A 65 -29.92 34.69 -2.92
C GLY A 65 -29.61 33.35 -2.25
N GLN A 66 -30.04 32.21 -2.80
CA GLN A 66 -29.84 30.88 -2.20
C GLN A 66 -28.71 30.04 -2.84
N ILE A 67 -27.82 30.65 -3.64
CA ILE A 67 -26.80 29.93 -4.42
C ILE A 67 -25.94 29.02 -3.51
N ALA A 68 -25.38 29.57 -2.43
CA ALA A 68 -24.54 28.80 -1.50
C ALA A 68 -25.29 27.62 -0.87
N ARG A 69 -26.57 27.82 -0.50
CA ARG A 69 -27.42 26.76 0.07
C ARG A 69 -27.70 25.65 -0.94
N LYS A 70 -27.93 26.02 -2.21
CA LYS A 70 -28.16 25.07 -3.31
C LYS A 70 -26.89 24.31 -3.68
N LEU A 71 -25.73 24.97 -3.68
CA LEU A 71 -24.44 24.29 -3.87
C LEU A 71 -24.17 23.27 -2.78
N LEU A 72 -24.41 23.64 -1.51
CA LEU A 72 -24.25 22.69 -0.39
C LEU A 72 -25.24 21.52 -0.49
N ALA A 73 -26.48 21.77 -0.89
CA ALA A 73 -27.46 20.71 -1.12
C ALA A 73 -27.05 19.80 -2.30
N ALA A 74 -26.53 20.36 -3.40
CA ALA A 74 -26.02 19.57 -4.52
C ALA A 74 -24.84 18.67 -4.10
N LEU A 75 -23.93 19.19 -3.27
CA LEU A 75 -22.85 18.40 -2.69
C LEU A 75 -23.40 17.27 -1.79
N ALA A 76 -24.42 17.55 -0.97
CA ALA A 76 -25.07 16.54 -0.14
C ALA A 76 -25.70 15.41 -0.99
N VAL A 77 -26.34 15.75 -2.12
CA VAL A 77 -26.84 14.74 -3.08
C VAL A 77 -25.69 13.87 -3.59
N LEU A 78 -24.59 14.48 -4.02
CA LEU A 78 -23.43 13.73 -4.53
C LEU A 78 -22.88 12.75 -3.48
N VAL A 79 -22.70 13.20 -2.24
CA VAL A 79 -22.23 12.36 -1.13
C VAL A 79 -23.20 11.21 -0.86
N CYS A 80 -24.51 11.47 -0.84
CA CYS A 80 -25.50 10.42 -0.63
C CYS A 80 -25.55 9.39 -1.78
N VAL A 81 -25.33 9.81 -3.02
CA VAL A 81 -25.23 8.89 -4.17
C VAL A 81 -24.00 8.00 -4.06
N LEU A 82 -22.85 8.57 -3.68
CA LEU A 82 -21.63 7.78 -3.40
C LEU A 82 -21.87 6.78 -2.25
N GLN A 83 -22.55 7.21 -1.19
CA GLN A 83 -22.95 6.33 -0.09
C GLN A 83 -23.87 5.20 -0.55
N LEU A 84 -24.83 5.44 -1.45
CA LEU A 84 -25.69 4.38 -2.00
C LEU A 84 -24.88 3.35 -2.78
N ALA A 85 -24.01 3.81 -3.68
CA ALA A 85 -23.13 2.93 -4.44
C ALA A 85 -22.24 2.10 -3.50
N SER A 86 -21.70 2.73 -2.45
CA SER A 86 -20.87 2.01 -1.48
C SER A 86 -21.65 1.03 -0.60
N SER A 87 -22.85 1.41 -0.16
CA SER A 87 -23.70 0.56 0.69
C SER A 87 -24.27 -0.66 -0.05
N ALA A 88 -24.38 -0.56 -1.38
CA ALA A 88 -24.76 -1.64 -2.28
C ALA A 88 -23.56 -2.45 -2.78
N ASP A 89 -22.36 -2.23 -2.22
CA ASP A 89 -21.12 -2.91 -2.59
C ASP A 89 -20.69 -2.70 -4.06
N LEU A 90 -21.19 -1.64 -4.71
CA LEU A 90 -20.79 -1.25 -6.06
C LEU A 90 -19.47 -0.50 -6.06
N LEU A 91 -19.15 0.18 -4.94
CA LEU A 91 -17.90 0.93 -4.73
C LEU A 91 -17.35 0.69 -3.32
N ARG A 92 -16.10 0.24 -3.20
CA ARG A 92 -15.40 0.21 -1.91
C ARG A 92 -14.78 1.56 -1.61
N ILE A 93 -15.36 2.26 -0.64
CA ILE A 93 -14.83 3.51 -0.10
C ILE A 93 -14.73 3.30 1.41
N ASP A 94 -13.50 3.20 1.91
CA ASP A 94 -13.24 3.20 3.34
C ASP A 94 -12.53 4.52 3.71
N PRO A 95 -13.22 5.47 4.36
CA PRO A 95 -12.62 6.76 4.69
C PRO A 95 -11.43 6.63 5.64
N LEU A 96 -11.35 5.53 6.40
CA LEU A 96 -10.23 5.31 7.30
C LEU A 96 -8.94 5.03 6.53
N ASP A 97 -9.01 4.58 5.27
CA ASP A 97 -7.83 4.43 4.43
C ASP A 97 -7.24 5.80 4.00
N TRP A 98 -8.00 6.89 4.12
CA TRP A 98 -7.47 8.24 3.91
C TRP A 98 -6.74 8.80 5.15
N VAL A 99 -7.14 8.36 6.34
CA VAL A 99 -6.59 8.85 7.61
C VAL A 99 -5.46 7.95 8.11
N ILE A 100 -5.62 6.64 7.93
CA ILE A 100 -4.70 5.59 8.35
C ILE A 100 -4.47 4.67 7.14
N PRO A 101 -3.68 5.14 6.16
CA PRO A 101 -3.54 4.46 4.87
C PRO A 101 -2.98 3.05 4.97
N ASP A 102 -2.33 2.68 6.07
CA ASP A 102 -1.69 1.36 6.23
C ASP A 102 -2.41 0.42 7.21
N ARG A 103 -3.65 0.74 7.61
CA ARG A 103 -4.38 0.01 8.67
C ARG A 103 -4.65 -1.46 8.34
N ASP A 104 -4.92 -1.75 7.08
CA ASP A 104 -5.26 -3.07 6.55
C ASP A 104 -4.05 -3.82 5.98
N LEU A 105 -2.90 -3.16 5.89
CA LEU A 105 -1.65 -3.84 5.56
C LEU A 105 -1.24 -4.74 6.72
N PRO A 106 -0.83 -5.99 6.45
CA PRO A 106 -0.35 -6.86 7.49
C PRO A 106 0.92 -6.28 8.13
N VAL A 107 1.10 -6.54 9.43
CA VAL A 107 2.20 -6.00 10.23
C VAL A 107 3.51 -6.71 9.87
N THR A 108 4.57 -5.93 9.65
CA THR A 108 5.94 -6.38 9.44
C THR A 108 6.64 -6.61 10.78
N GLU A 109 7.45 -7.66 10.90
CA GLU A 109 8.20 -7.97 12.13
C GLU A 109 9.58 -7.29 12.15
N TYR A 110 10.13 -6.95 10.98
CA TYR A 110 11.46 -6.37 10.89
C TYR A 110 11.46 -4.89 11.27
N SER A 111 12.28 -4.52 12.26
CA SER A 111 12.45 -3.14 12.75
C SER A 111 13.86 -2.58 12.55
N GLY A 112 14.71 -3.25 11.76
CA GLY A 112 16.11 -2.89 11.57
C GLY A 112 17.08 -3.96 12.10
N LEU A 113 18.32 -3.95 11.60
CA LEU A 113 19.39 -4.84 12.05
C LEU A 113 19.89 -4.45 13.44
N ALA A 114 19.98 -5.41 14.36
CA ALA A 114 20.62 -5.16 15.64
C ALA A 114 22.13 -4.93 15.46
N GLU A 115 22.76 -4.27 16.43
CA GLU A 115 24.21 -4.06 16.43
C GLU A 115 25.00 -5.37 16.58
N ALA A 116 24.38 -6.39 17.21
CA ALA A 116 24.95 -7.70 17.46
C ALA A 116 24.78 -8.70 16.30
N ASP A 117 23.99 -8.39 15.26
CA ASP A 117 23.77 -9.25 14.09
C ASP A 117 24.98 -9.26 13.11
N ARG A 118 26.21 -9.17 13.63
CA ARG A 118 27.47 -9.12 12.86
C ARG A 118 27.98 -10.51 12.48
N ILE A 119 27.10 -11.42 12.06
CA ILE A 119 27.55 -12.70 11.52
C ILE A 119 27.52 -12.59 10.00
N TYR A 120 28.56 -11.97 9.45
CA TYR A 120 28.84 -12.06 8.02
C TYR A 120 30.08 -12.94 7.84
N LEU A 121 29.92 -13.97 7.02
CA LEU A 121 31.04 -14.70 6.45
C LEU A 121 31.80 -13.69 5.58
N VAL A 122 32.90 -13.17 6.11
CA VAL A 122 33.77 -12.18 5.45
C VAL A 122 34.30 -12.81 4.17
N PRO A 123 33.97 -12.29 2.97
CA PRO A 123 34.59 -12.75 1.74
C PRO A 123 36.11 -12.52 1.84
N GLU A 124 36.92 -13.56 1.68
CA GLU A 124 38.38 -13.46 1.87
C GLU A 124 39.10 -12.66 0.77
N THR A 125 38.43 -12.41 -0.36
CA THR A 125 39.03 -11.76 -1.53
C THR A 125 38.11 -10.69 -2.11
N GLU A 126 38.70 -9.70 -2.79
CA GLU A 126 37.98 -8.63 -3.48
C GLU A 126 36.95 -9.20 -4.50
N ALA A 127 37.35 -10.23 -5.24
CA ALA A 127 36.48 -10.89 -6.21
C ALA A 127 35.24 -11.51 -5.53
N ASN A 128 35.41 -12.12 -4.36
CA ASN A 128 34.30 -12.68 -3.59
C ASN A 128 33.36 -11.58 -3.05
N TYR A 129 33.91 -10.44 -2.61
CA TYR A 129 33.11 -9.27 -2.22
C TYR A 129 32.26 -8.75 -3.38
N ARG A 130 32.89 -8.48 -4.52
CA ARG A 130 32.21 -7.96 -5.72
C ARG A 130 31.11 -8.92 -6.17
N SER A 131 31.39 -10.22 -6.23
CA SER A 131 30.39 -11.24 -6.56
C SER A 131 29.21 -11.24 -5.57
N THR A 132 29.50 -11.17 -4.26
CA THR A 132 28.47 -11.16 -3.20
C THR A 132 27.61 -9.90 -3.27
N LEU A 133 28.23 -8.72 -3.42
CA LEU A 133 27.54 -7.44 -3.60
C LEU A 133 26.64 -7.47 -4.84
N ALA A 134 27.15 -7.97 -5.97
CA ALA A 134 26.38 -8.12 -7.20
C ALA A 134 25.13 -8.98 -6.99
N HIS A 135 25.33 -10.15 -6.38
CA HIS A 135 24.27 -11.12 -6.16
C HIS A 135 23.18 -10.57 -5.24
N ARG A 136 23.58 -10.02 -4.08
CA ARG A 136 22.66 -9.47 -3.09
C ARG A 136 21.91 -8.26 -3.62
N LYS A 137 22.59 -7.34 -4.32
CA LYS A 137 21.92 -6.17 -4.91
C LYS A 137 20.88 -6.59 -5.97
N ALA A 138 21.22 -7.55 -6.82
CA ALA A 138 20.28 -8.07 -7.81
C ALA A 138 19.04 -8.71 -7.16
N GLU A 139 19.23 -9.48 -6.07
CA GLU A 139 18.13 -10.06 -5.29
C GLU A 139 17.24 -8.99 -4.64
N ILE A 140 17.83 -7.98 -4.00
CA ILE A 140 17.10 -6.86 -3.39
C ILE A 140 16.23 -6.14 -4.43
N ILE A 141 16.78 -5.80 -5.59
CA ILE A 141 16.02 -5.10 -6.64
C ILE A 141 14.86 -5.97 -7.14
N SER A 142 15.11 -7.26 -7.44
CA SER A 142 14.07 -8.17 -7.91
C SER A 142 12.96 -8.37 -6.88
N SER A 143 13.30 -8.57 -5.61
CA SER A 143 12.33 -8.72 -4.51
C SER A 143 11.53 -7.45 -4.26
N ALA A 144 12.19 -6.28 -4.28
CA ALA A 144 11.50 -5.00 -4.16
C ALA A 144 10.52 -4.75 -5.31
N ARG A 145 10.91 -5.09 -6.55
CA ARG A 145 10.01 -5.00 -7.72
C ARG A 145 8.82 -5.94 -7.61
N LEU A 146 9.04 -7.19 -7.20
CA LEU A 146 7.96 -8.16 -6.95
C LEU A 146 6.98 -7.64 -5.88
N HIS A 147 7.51 -7.18 -4.75
CA HIS A 147 6.69 -6.63 -3.66
C HIS A 147 5.88 -5.42 -4.13
N ASN A 148 6.50 -4.46 -4.83
CA ASN A 148 5.81 -3.26 -5.31
C ASN A 148 4.76 -3.58 -6.41
N ALA A 149 5.04 -4.52 -7.30
CA ALA A 149 4.07 -4.99 -8.28
C ALA A 149 2.86 -5.67 -7.62
N TYR A 150 3.10 -6.48 -6.58
CA TYR A 150 2.04 -7.07 -5.78
C TYR A 150 1.22 -6.03 -5.03
N ALA A 151 1.88 -5.07 -4.39
CA ALA A 151 1.24 -3.97 -3.69
C ALA A 151 0.36 -3.13 -4.64
N ALA A 152 0.85 -2.84 -5.85
CA ALA A 152 0.07 -2.16 -6.88
C ALA A 152 -1.19 -2.94 -7.28
N LYS A 153 -1.07 -4.25 -7.49
CA LYS A 153 -2.19 -5.11 -7.91
C LYS A 153 -3.21 -5.36 -6.80
N CYS A 154 -2.75 -5.64 -5.59
CA CYS A 154 -3.58 -6.20 -4.52
C CYS A 154 -3.84 -5.24 -3.34
N HIS A 155 -3.04 -4.18 -3.19
CA HIS A 155 -3.08 -3.27 -2.03
C HIS A 155 -3.13 -1.80 -2.43
N GLY A 156 -3.58 -1.48 -3.66
CA GLY A 156 -3.75 -0.10 -4.12
C GLY A 156 -2.45 0.70 -4.23
N GLY A 157 -1.32 0.03 -4.43
CA GLY A 157 0.01 0.65 -4.54
C GLY A 157 0.70 0.92 -3.21
N ARG A 158 0.10 0.55 -2.09
CA ARG A 158 0.69 0.75 -0.76
C ARG A 158 1.75 -0.30 -0.46
N SER A 159 3.01 0.10 -0.56
CA SER A 159 4.19 -0.76 -0.42
C SER A 159 4.87 -0.56 0.93
N ARG A 160 5.43 -1.64 1.49
CA ARG A 160 6.29 -1.62 2.70
C ARG A 160 7.79 -1.66 2.36
N VAL A 161 8.14 -1.71 1.07
CA VAL A 161 9.51 -1.74 0.56
C VAL A 161 9.76 -0.51 -0.32
N ASP A 162 10.75 0.29 0.06
CA ASP A 162 11.20 1.43 -0.71
C ASP A 162 11.97 0.98 -1.97
N LEU A 163 11.26 0.93 -3.10
CA LEU A 163 11.85 0.56 -4.39
C LEU A 163 12.92 1.56 -4.83
N ALA A 164 12.75 2.85 -4.54
CA ALA A 164 13.73 3.86 -4.92
C ALA A 164 15.05 3.60 -4.20
N ARG A 165 15.03 3.32 -2.89
CA ARG A 165 16.22 2.89 -2.14
C ARG A 165 16.82 1.60 -2.72
N ALA A 166 15.98 0.62 -3.04
CA ALA A 166 16.44 -0.65 -3.60
C ALA A 166 17.18 -0.47 -4.95
N GLU A 167 16.78 0.48 -5.78
CA GLU A 167 17.36 0.72 -7.11
C GLU A 167 18.58 1.65 -7.11
N VAL A 168 18.80 2.45 -6.06
CA VAL A 168 19.99 3.31 -5.94
C VAL A 168 21.26 2.45 -5.92
N MET A 169 22.18 2.70 -6.86
CA MET A 169 23.48 2.03 -6.91
C MET A 169 24.50 2.78 -6.05
N PRO A 170 25.20 2.11 -5.11
CA PRO A 170 26.34 2.68 -4.41
C PRO A 170 27.42 3.18 -5.36
N ASP A 171 28.11 4.25 -4.96
CA ASP A 171 29.20 4.88 -5.70
C ASP A 171 30.41 3.95 -5.91
N ILE A 172 30.62 3.01 -4.98
CA ILE A 172 31.65 1.98 -5.08
C ILE A 172 31.39 0.95 -6.20
N PHE A 173 30.20 0.94 -6.82
CA PHE A 173 29.88 0.00 -7.89
C PHE A 173 30.29 0.57 -9.25
N ASP A 174 31.37 0.03 -9.81
CA ASP A 174 31.82 0.36 -11.16
C ASP A 174 30.92 -0.26 -12.25
N ALA A 175 31.22 0.05 -13.51
CA ALA A 175 30.44 -0.38 -14.66
C ALA A 175 30.35 -1.92 -14.81
N GLU A 176 31.39 -2.64 -14.43
CA GLU A 176 31.40 -4.10 -14.47
C GLU A 176 30.42 -4.67 -13.43
N LEU A 177 30.49 -4.17 -12.19
CA LEU A 177 29.60 -4.60 -11.12
C LEU A 177 28.14 -4.22 -11.41
N GLN A 178 27.90 -3.01 -11.93
CA GLN A 178 26.57 -2.58 -12.37
C GLN A 178 26.01 -3.50 -13.48
N SER A 179 26.82 -3.90 -14.46
CA SER A 179 26.41 -4.84 -15.51
C SER A 179 26.05 -6.21 -14.92
N ALA A 180 26.86 -6.74 -13.99
CA ALA A 180 26.59 -8.01 -13.35
C ALA A 180 25.28 -7.98 -12.53
N ILE A 181 24.99 -6.85 -11.87
CA ILE A 181 23.73 -6.63 -11.16
C ILE A 181 22.56 -6.61 -12.16
N ALA A 182 22.67 -5.83 -13.24
CA ALA A 182 21.63 -5.74 -14.27
C ALA A 182 21.31 -7.11 -14.88
N ASP A 183 22.33 -7.90 -15.22
CA ASP A 183 22.17 -9.28 -15.68
C ASP A 183 21.49 -10.16 -14.64
N GLY A 184 21.90 -10.01 -13.37
CA GLY A 184 21.30 -10.73 -12.25
C GLY A 184 19.82 -10.40 -12.04
N VAL A 185 19.42 -9.14 -12.23
CA VAL A 185 18.02 -8.70 -12.17
C VAL A 185 17.23 -9.23 -13.36
N ALA A 186 17.79 -9.16 -14.57
CA ALA A 186 17.14 -9.62 -15.80
C ALA A 186 16.84 -11.13 -15.77
N ARG A 187 17.73 -11.94 -15.18
CA ARG A 187 17.52 -13.39 -15.01
C ARG A 187 16.44 -13.73 -13.98
N ARG A 188 16.16 -12.85 -13.03
CA ARG A 188 15.16 -13.02 -11.97
C ARG A 188 13.84 -12.36 -12.35
N SER A 189 13.39 -12.56 -13.59
CA SER A 189 12.13 -12.02 -14.08
C SER A 189 11.03 -12.23 -13.05
N VAL A 190 10.44 -11.12 -12.59
CA VAL A 190 9.31 -11.15 -11.65
C VAL A 190 8.12 -11.65 -12.44
N GLU A 191 7.68 -12.88 -12.16
CA GLU A 191 6.37 -13.32 -12.66
C GLU A 191 5.31 -12.42 -12.01
N GLU A 192 4.41 -11.86 -12.82
CA GLU A 192 3.34 -11.04 -12.28
C GLU A 192 2.53 -11.86 -11.28
N PRO A 193 2.24 -11.32 -10.08
CA PRO A 193 1.49 -12.08 -9.10
C PRO A 193 0.14 -12.53 -9.63
N GLN A 194 -0.18 -13.81 -9.48
CA GLN A 194 -1.37 -14.40 -10.11
C GLN A 194 -2.66 -14.08 -9.34
N ASP A 195 -2.63 -14.03 -8.00
CA ASP A 195 -3.79 -13.81 -7.13
C ASP A 195 -3.51 -12.85 -5.95
N CYS A 196 -4.59 -12.37 -5.33
CA CYS A 196 -4.56 -11.53 -4.12
C CYS A 196 -4.99 -12.32 -2.86
N SER A 197 -4.69 -13.62 -2.81
CA SER A 197 -5.06 -14.47 -1.69
C SER A 197 -4.41 -14.02 -0.38
N ARG A 198 -5.04 -14.33 0.76
CA ARG A 198 -4.47 -14.06 2.09
C ARG A 198 -3.07 -14.68 2.26
N ARG A 199 -2.88 -15.89 1.72
CA ARG A 199 -1.59 -16.60 1.77
C ARG A 199 -0.50 -15.81 1.02
N GLN A 200 -0.79 -15.38 -0.21
CA GLN A 200 0.14 -14.55 -0.98
C GLN A 200 0.39 -13.20 -0.30
N SER A 201 -0.64 -12.56 0.25
CA SER A 201 -0.46 -11.30 0.97
C SER A 201 0.45 -11.44 2.20
N ILE A 202 0.31 -12.51 3.00
CA ILE A 202 1.25 -12.76 4.11
C ILE A 202 2.67 -13.00 3.59
N GLY A 203 2.83 -13.83 2.55
CA GLY A 203 4.15 -14.12 1.99
C GLY A 203 4.85 -12.90 1.41
N ILE A 204 4.14 -12.10 0.60
CA ILE A 204 4.73 -11.00 -0.16
C ILE A 204 4.72 -9.68 0.64
N MET A 205 3.63 -9.34 1.33
CA MET A 205 3.53 -8.07 2.05
C MET A 205 4.21 -8.08 3.42
N VAL A 206 4.44 -9.26 4.01
CA VAL A 206 5.14 -9.40 5.30
C VAL A 206 6.50 -10.03 5.10
N ALA A 207 6.56 -11.33 4.81
CA ALA A 207 7.82 -12.07 4.88
C ALA A 207 8.85 -11.56 3.85
N LEU A 208 8.43 -11.34 2.60
CA LEU A 208 9.31 -10.78 1.57
C LEU A 208 9.70 -9.33 1.88
N ALA A 209 8.78 -8.53 2.45
CA ALA A 209 9.07 -7.15 2.84
C ALA A 209 10.13 -7.09 3.94
N ASP A 210 9.97 -7.90 4.99
CA ASP A 210 10.90 -8.03 6.10
C ASP A 210 12.28 -8.48 5.62
N GLU A 211 12.33 -9.52 4.79
CA GLU A 211 13.60 -10.05 4.28
C GLU A 211 14.29 -9.07 3.30
N THR A 212 13.52 -8.34 2.49
CA THR A 212 14.07 -7.32 1.58
C THR A 212 14.62 -6.14 2.35
N ASN A 213 13.88 -5.64 3.37
CA ASN A 213 14.32 -4.54 4.21
C ASN A 213 15.58 -4.94 5.01
N ARG A 214 15.61 -6.16 5.56
CA ARG A 214 16.80 -6.74 6.17
C ARG A 214 17.98 -6.79 5.19
N SER A 215 17.75 -7.33 4.00
CA SER A 215 18.80 -7.44 2.98
C SER A 215 19.36 -6.08 2.55
N MET A 216 18.54 -5.04 2.47
CA MET A 216 19.00 -3.67 2.21
C MET A 216 19.95 -3.18 3.31
N ASP A 217 19.58 -3.34 4.58
CA ASP A 217 20.44 -2.92 5.69
C ASP A 217 21.74 -3.77 5.76
N MET A 218 21.65 -5.07 5.41
CA MET A 218 22.82 -5.95 5.31
C MET A 218 23.76 -5.50 4.18
N LEU A 219 23.20 -5.11 3.03
CA LEU A 219 23.98 -4.60 1.89
C LEU A 219 24.71 -3.31 2.24
N ASP A 220 24.07 -2.39 2.97
CA ASP A 220 24.69 -1.14 3.41
C ASP A 220 25.94 -1.42 4.28
N ARG A 221 25.83 -2.39 5.21
CA ARG A 221 26.97 -2.83 6.02
C ARG A 221 28.08 -3.48 5.17
N LEU A 222 27.73 -4.38 4.26
CA LEU A 222 28.69 -5.06 3.39
C LEU A 222 29.43 -4.08 2.46
N THR A 223 28.73 -3.04 2.00
CA THR A 223 29.29 -1.96 1.18
C THR A 223 30.34 -1.18 1.97
N GLU A 224 30.08 -0.86 3.24
CA GLU A 224 31.02 -0.15 4.11
C GLU A 224 32.25 -1.00 4.46
N GLU A 225 32.04 -2.29 4.71
CA GLU A 225 33.13 -3.24 4.94
C GLU A 225 34.03 -3.38 3.70
N PHE A 226 33.44 -3.51 2.51
CA PHE A 226 34.19 -3.56 1.25
C PHE A 226 35.00 -2.29 1.03
N ARG A 227 34.42 -1.11 1.29
CA ARG A 227 35.12 0.18 1.21
C ARG A 227 36.34 0.20 2.14
N SER A 228 36.19 -0.31 3.36
CA SER A 228 37.28 -0.42 4.34
C SER A 228 38.37 -1.39 3.87
N PHE A 229 37.98 -2.56 3.36
CA PHE A 229 38.89 -3.57 2.82
C PHE A 229 39.71 -3.04 1.65
N SER A 230 39.07 -2.38 0.69
CA SER A 230 39.73 -1.76 -0.47
C SER A 230 40.70 -0.65 -0.06
N ALA A 231 40.41 0.08 1.03
CA ALA A 231 41.29 1.12 1.54
C ALA A 231 42.52 0.56 2.28
N SER A 232 42.40 -0.59 2.96
CA SER A 232 43.52 -1.21 3.70
C SER A 232 44.55 -1.91 2.81
N GLY A 233 44.22 -2.17 1.53
CA GLY A 233 45.04 -2.98 0.63
C GLY A 233 45.07 -4.47 1.01
N PRO A 234 45.48 -5.36 0.10
CA PRO A 234 45.60 -6.78 0.41
C PRO A 234 46.64 -6.98 1.51
N THR A 235 46.25 -7.60 2.62
CA THR A 235 47.20 -8.07 3.63
C THR A 235 48.01 -9.22 3.01
N PRO A 236 49.35 -9.14 3.00
CA PRO A 236 50.20 -10.14 2.35
C PRO A 236 50.16 -11.51 3.03
#